data_AF-A0A7L1UP73-F1
#
_entry.id   AF-A0A7L1UP73-F1
#
_cell.length_a   1.000
_cell.length_b   1.000
_cell.length_c   1.000
_cell.angle_alpha   90.00
_cell.angle_beta   90.00
_cell.angle_gamma   90.00
#
_symmetry.space_group_name_H-M   'P 1'
#
loop_
_entity.id
_entity.type
_entity.pdbx_description
1 polymer ?
#
loop_
_entity_poly.entity_id
_entity_poly.type
_entity_poly.pdbx_seq_one_letter_code
_entity_poly.pdbx_strand_id
1 'polypeptide(L)'
;KAGRICNRELGSSETICFRYLDQAKDSCERALPLLFYICYVVLSFKVLCSMMATVSVVFCSIPYYIQTFIQTNVAVPITDALNRVRAEFEFNISVVHHFSVNLSASKSLGEVSADMMEAVQQHMEPYHRALEFFSYISFWAILYLWYQAIRYRQRYLRDDTFDNIYITRRFVELDLRCAEQGRPTVLPLSARERGRYLPPGALWLTKRERRQYGLQLFRFLRHMLLGFSIILADYSIFWLLDLFRHQLSAEIIARAPSTMTISVNGTGYTSEIFQDLVSAFNTLQEGKVSVLSQVCLIEPLEPDHNTYITIGILYGVWLFICIFGSYMARLRRAVCAAYFPSREQERLAFLHNIIRARREWLLLALRRTGTQRLADTGKSRFFLILTSR
;
A
#
# COMPACT_ATOMS: atom_id res chain seq x y z
N LYS A 1 -71.03 -7.54 31.79
CA LYS A 1 -71.27 -6.26 31.08
C LYS A 1 -72.70 -6.15 30.54
N ALA A 2 -73.30 -7.20 29.94
CA ALA A 2 -74.61 -7.13 29.31
C ALA A 2 -75.79 -6.82 30.27
N GLY A 3 -75.85 -7.47 31.44
CA GLY A 3 -76.95 -7.25 32.40
C GLY A 3 -77.04 -5.82 32.97
N ARG A 4 -75.91 -5.11 33.12
CA ARG A 4 -75.90 -3.69 33.56
C ARG A 4 -76.38 -2.74 32.46
N ILE A 5 -76.22 -3.11 31.20
CA ILE A 5 -76.70 -2.32 30.05
C ILE A 5 -78.23 -2.45 29.94
N CYS A 6 -78.77 -3.66 30.16
CA CYS A 6 -80.22 -3.92 30.19
C CYS A 6 -80.98 -2.98 31.17
N ASN A 7 -80.47 -2.84 32.39
CA ASN A 7 -81.12 -2.02 33.42
C ASN A 7 -80.98 -0.50 33.19
N ARG A 8 -79.99 -0.07 32.39
CA ARG A 8 -79.71 1.35 32.11
C ARG A 8 -80.53 1.88 30.93
N GLU A 9 -80.76 1.05 29.91
CA GLU A 9 -81.48 1.46 28.70
C GLU A 9 -83.01 1.30 28.83
N LEU A 10 -83.53 0.35 29.63
CA LEU A 10 -84.97 0.11 29.69
C LEU A 10 -85.77 1.02 30.66
N GLY A 11 -85.15 1.64 31.67
CA GLY A 11 -85.86 2.41 32.71
C GLY A 11 -86.99 1.61 33.40
N SER A 12 -87.71 2.18 34.38
CA SER A 12 -88.95 1.55 34.86
C SER A 12 -89.97 1.59 33.74
N SER A 13 -90.29 0.42 33.17
CA SER A 13 -91.21 0.24 32.04
C SER A 13 -92.56 0.98 32.25
N GLU A 14 -92.98 1.08 33.51
CA GLU A 14 -94.13 1.85 33.97
C GLU A 14 -94.09 3.33 33.58
N THR A 15 -92.95 4.01 33.79
CA THR A 15 -92.81 5.45 33.57
C THR A 15 -92.89 5.81 32.10
N ILE A 16 -92.32 4.96 31.23
CA ILE A 16 -92.39 5.12 29.78
C ILE A 16 -93.84 4.97 29.31
N CYS A 17 -94.55 3.96 29.82
CA CYS A 17 -95.95 3.68 29.48
C CYS A 17 -96.88 4.83 29.90
N PHE A 18 -96.72 5.38 31.11
CA PHE A 18 -97.49 6.55 31.55
C PHE A 18 -97.27 7.78 30.66
N ARG A 19 -96.02 8.05 30.28
CA ARG A 19 -95.69 9.20 29.41
C ARG A 19 -96.38 9.12 28.05
N TYR A 20 -96.48 7.92 27.46
CA TYR A 20 -97.17 7.73 26.19
C TYR A 20 -98.68 7.95 26.30
N LEU A 21 -99.31 7.46 27.37
CA LEU A 21 -100.75 7.67 27.60
C LEU A 21 -101.08 9.14 27.85
N ASP A 22 -100.24 9.86 28.59
CA ASP A 22 -100.40 11.31 28.77
C ASP A 22 -100.27 12.07 27.45
N GLN A 23 -99.26 11.72 26.63
CA GLN A 23 -99.09 12.34 25.31
C GLN A 23 -100.26 12.04 24.35
N ALA A 24 -100.85 10.84 24.43
CA ALA A 24 -102.02 10.47 23.64
C ALA A 24 -103.26 11.27 24.06
N LYS A 25 -103.46 11.47 25.37
CA LYS A 25 -104.53 12.31 25.93
C LYS A 25 -104.38 13.76 25.48
N ASP A 26 -103.19 14.34 25.58
CA ASP A 26 -102.91 15.72 25.13
C ASP A 26 -103.07 15.90 23.61
N SER A 27 -102.82 14.84 22.83
CA SER A 27 -103.04 14.86 21.38
C SER A 27 -104.53 14.75 21.03
N CYS A 28 -105.30 13.98 21.80
CA CYS A 28 -106.75 13.88 21.68
C CYS A 28 -107.45 15.21 22.01
N GLU A 29 -107.06 15.87 23.11
CA GLU A 29 -107.60 17.19 23.51
C GLU A 29 -107.35 18.26 22.44
N ARG A 30 -106.21 18.21 21.75
CA ARG A 30 -105.90 19.12 20.63
C ARG A 30 -106.73 18.84 19.39
N ALA A 31 -107.11 17.59 19.12
CA ALA A 31 -107.88 17.22 17.94
C ALA A 31 -109.40 17.47 18.08
N LEU A 32 -109.94 17.39 19.30
CA LEU A 32 -111.39 17.48 19.58
C LEU A 32 -111.69 18.46 20.73
N PRO A 33 -111.58 19.79 20.51
CA PRO A 33 -111.68 20.78 21.59
C PRO A 33 -113.08 20.91 22.21
N LEU A 34 -114.16 20.62 21.47
CA LEU A 34 -115.55 20.71 21.95
C LEU A 34 -115.99 19.51 22.80
N LEU A 35 -115.29 18.37 22.72
CA LEU A 35 -115.65 17.09 23.37
C LEU A 35 -114.49 16.54 24.21
N PHE A 36 -113.72 17.42 24.86
CA PHE A 36 -112.48 17.08 25.58
C PHE A 36 -112.68 16.01 26.69
N TYR A 37 -113.88 15.91 27.28
CA TYR A 37 -114.18 14.96 28.34
C TYR A 37 -114.00 13.49 27.91
N ILE A 38 -114.15 13.18 26.61
CA ILE A 38 -114.00 11.81 26.09
C ILE A 38 -112.53 11.37 26.16
N CYS A 39 -111.58 12.31 26.02
CA CYS A 39 -110.14 12.01 26.04
C CYS A 39 -109.63 11.54 27.42
N TYR A 40 -110.39 11.78 28.50
CA TYR A 40 -110.04 11.27 29.84
C TYR A 40 -110.14 9.74 29.96
N VAL A 41 -110.89 9.06 29.08
CA VAL A 41 -110.95 7.59 29.07
C VAL A 41 -109.56 6.98 28.80
N VAL A 42 -108.67 7.69 28.07
CA VAL A 42 -107.29 7.24 27.80
C VAL A 42 -106.48 7.11 29.10
N LEU A 43 -106.76 7.95 30.12
CA LEU A 43 -106.10 7.88 31.42
C LEU A 43 -106.51 6.66 32.23
N SER A 44 -107.71 6.11 32.03
CA SER A 44 -108.15 4.88 32.72
C SER A 44 -107.29 3.67 32.37
N PHE A 45 -106.66 3.67 31.18
CA PHE A 45 -105.73 2.62 30.77
C PHE A 45 -104.37 2.66 31.49
N LYS A 46 -104.07 3.68 32.30
CA LYS A 46 -102.83 3.73 33.10
C LYS A 46 -102.70 2.52 34.04
N VAL A 47 -103.80 1.95 34.54
CA VAL A 47 -103.76 0.75 35.40
C VAL A 47 -103.06 -0.43 34.71
N LEU A 48 -103.17 -0.56 33.39
CA LEU A 48 -102.48 -1.62 32.63
C LEU A 48 -100.96 -1.43 32.60
N CYS A 49 -100.47 -0.18 32.64
CA CYS A 49 -99.03 0.11 32.68
C CYS A 49 -98.38 -0.38 33.98
N SER A 50 -99.10 -0.29 35.11
CA SER A 50 -98.63 -0.78 36.41
C SER A 50 -98.46 -2.31 36.40
N MET A 51 -99.36 -3.03 35.72
CA MET A 51 -99.30 -4.50 35.60
C MET A 51 -98.12 -5.00 34.74
N MET A 52 -97.56 -4.16 33.86
CA MET A 52 -96.41 -4.53 33.02
C MET A 52 -95.06 -4.37 33.73
N ALA A 53 -95.01 -3.65 34.85
CA ALA A 53 -93.79 -3.38 35.61
C ALA A 53 -93.19 -4.65 36.25
N THR A 54 -94.04 -5.61 36.65
CA THR A 54 -93.63 -6.89 37.26
C THR A 54 -92.97 -7.84 36.25
N VAL A 55 -93.24 -7.70 34.95
CA VAL A 55 -92.69 -8.59 33.91
C VAL A 55 -91.27 -8.18 33.49
N SER A 56 -90.89 -6.90 33.63
CA SER A 56 -89.58 -6.40 33.17
C SER A 56 -88.39 -6.85 34.03
N VAL A 57 -88.62 -7.24 35.29
CA VAL A 57 -87.57 -7.70 36.22
C VAL A 57 -86.99 -9.06 35.79
N VAL A 58 -87.77 -9.90 35.09
CA VAL A 58 -87.34 -11.25 34.68
C VAL A 58 -86.33 -11.21 33.52
N PHE A 59 -86.47 -10.26 32.59
CA PHE A 59 -85.65 -10.20 31.38
C PHE A 59 -84.18 -9.78 31.62
N CYS A 60 -83.90 -8.94 32.62
CA CYS A 60 -82.52 -8.51 32.88
C CYS A 60 -81.70 -9.47 33.76
N SER A 61 -82.33 -10.47 34.40
CA SER A 61 -81.65 -11.44 35.26
C SER A 61 -80.99 -12.61 34.49
N ILE A 62 -81.58 -13.02 33.37
CA ILE A 62 -81.08 -14.14 32.54
C ILE A 62 -79.70 -13.86 31.92
N PRO A 63 -79.44 -12.69 31.30
CA PRO A 63 -78.13 -12.38 30.71
C PRO A 63 -77.01 -12.25 31.74
N TYR A 64 -77.34 -11.96 33.00
CA TYR A 64 -76.36 -11.85 34.07
C TYR A 64 -75.77 -13.23 34.43
N TYR A 65 -76.62 -14.25 34.58
CA TYR A 65 -76.20 -15.61 34.94
C TYR A 65 -75.37 -16.31 33.85
N ILE A 66 -75.75 -16.15 32.59
CA ILE A 66 -75.04 -16.79 31.45
C ILE A 66 -73.61 -16.25 31.33
N GLN A 67 -73.42 -14.96 31.55
CA GLN A 67 -72.10 -14.33 31.47
C GLN A 67 -71.13 -14.85 32.54
N THR A 68 -71.60 -15.05 33.77
CA THR A 68 -70.78 -15.61 34.85
C THR A 68 -70.42 -17.09 34.63
N PHE A 69 -71.30 -17.86 33.98
CA PHE A 69 -71.04 -19.28 33.68
C PHE A 69 -69.94 -19.45 32.61
N ILE A 70 -69.99 -18.68 31.52
CA ILE A 70 -69.02 -18.78 30.42
C ILE A 70 -67.61 -18.38 30.86
N GLN A 71 -67.48 -17.32 31.66
CA GLN A 71 -66.17 -16.88 32.14
C GLN A 71 -65.52 -17.90 33.05
N THR A 72 -66.27 -18.46 34.00
CA THR A 72 -65.70 -19.35 35.02
C THR A 72 -65.41 -20.75 34.49
N ASN A 73 -66.30 -21.31 33.67
CA ASN A 73 -66.24 -22.74 33.32
C ASN A 73 -65.58 -23.05 31.98
N VAL A 74 -65.38 -22.07 31.09
CA VAL A 74 -64.91 -22.33 29.71
C VAL A 74 -63.65 -21.56 29.37
N ALA A 75 -63.64 -20.23 29.58
CA ALA A 75 -62.53 -19.40 29.11
C ALA A 75 -61.23 -19.67 29.88
N VAL A 76 -61.30 -19.71 31.21
CA VAL A 76 -60.12 -19.88 32.08
C VAL A 76 -59.36 -21.20 31.87
N PRO A 77 -60.01 -22.39 31.88
CA PRO A 77 -59.28 -23.65 31.75
C PRO A 77 -58.60 -23.83 30.38
N ILE A 78 -59.21 -23.33 29.30
CA ILE A 78 -58.65 -23.44 27.95
C ILE A 78 -57.38 -22.59 27.81
N THR A 79 -57.40 -21.36 28.35
CA THR A 79 -56.22 -20.50 28.32
C THR A 79 -55.06 -21.06 29.14
N ASP A 80 -55.33 -21.72 30.27
CA ASP A 80 -54.28 -22.32 31.08
C ASP A 80 -53.64 -23.54 30.39
N ALA A 81 -54.44 -24.39 29.75
CA ALA A 81 -53.96 -25.54 29.00
C ALA A 81 -53.08 -25.13 27.81
N LEU A 82 -53.49 -24.10 27.05
CA LEU A 82 -52.69 -23.56 25.93
C LEU A 82 -51.36 -22.97 26.40
N ASN A 83 -51.34 -22.28 27.53
CA ASN A 83 -50.12 -21.69 28.07
C ASN A 83 -49.15 -22.75 28.59
N ARG A 84 -49.63 -23.86 29.17
CA ARG A 84 -48.78 -25.00 29.55
C ARG A 84 -48.09 -25.65 28.35
N VAL A 85 -48.81 -25.83 27.25
CA VAL A 85 -48.21 -26.37 26.02
C VAL A 85 -47.16 -25.40 25.47
N ARG A 86 -47.46 -24.10 25.42
CA ARG A 86 -46.47 -23.09 24.98
C ARG A 86 -45.19 -23.12 25.82
N ALA A 87 -45.30 -23.30 27.14
CA ALA A 87 -44.15 -23.32 28.05
C ALA A 87 -43.21 -24.52 27.79
N GLU A 88 -43.72 -25.65 27.33
CA GLU A 88 -42.89 -26.82 26.95
C GLU A 88 -42.15 -26.63 25.62
N PHE A 89 -42.58 -25.68 24.78
CA PHE A 89 -41.98 -25.43 23.46
C PHE A 89 -41.13 -24.14 23.39
N GLU A 90 -40.96 -23.41 24.49
CA GLU A 90 -40.03 -22.28 24.56
C GLU A 90 -38.60 -22.76 24.79
N PHE A 91 -37.96 -23.24 23.72
CA PHE A 91 -36.52 -23.51 23.74
C PHE A 91 -35.76 -22.24 23.37
N ASN A 92 -34.98 -21.71 24.32
CA ASN A 92 -34.05 -20.61 24.06
C ASN A 92 -32.77 -21.18 23.42
N ILE A 93 -32.72 -21.24 22.09
CA ILE A 93 -31.54 -21.70 21.35
C ILE A 93 -30.53 -20.56 21.29
N SER A 94 -29.56 -20.57 22.21
CA SER A 94 -28.36 -19.73 22.12
C SER A 94 -27.21 -20.56 21.54
N VAL A 95 -26.87 -20.32 20.27
CA VAL A 95 -25.67 -20.90 19.63
C VAL A 95 -24.45 -20.12 20.14
N VAL A 96 -23.75 -20.69 21.12
CA VAL A 96 -22.53 -20.10 21.67
C VAL A 96 -21.33 -20.81 21.04
N HIS A 97 -20.61 -20.10 20.16
CA HIS A 97 -19.32 -20.55 19.66
C HIS A 97 -18.26 -20.34 20.74
N HIS A 98 -17.84 -21.42 21.40
CA HIS A 98 -16.70 -21.37 22.29
C HIS A 98 -15.40 -21.37 21.48
N PHE A 99 -14.89 -20.18 21.17
CA PHE A 99 -13.50 -20.01 20.80
C PHE A 99 -12.65 -19.98 22.08
N SER A 100 -12.15 -21.13 22.48
CA SER A 100 -11.13 -21.21 23.53
C SER A 100 -9.78 -20.76 22.95
N VAL A 101 -9.59 -19.45 22.80
CA VAL A 101 -8.23 -18.91 22.65
C VAL A 101 -7.66 -18.82 24.07
N ASN A 102 -6.85 -19.82 24.43
CA ASN A 102 -6.04 -19.75 25.64
C ASN A 102 -4.99 -18.65 25.47
N LEU A 103 -5.37 -17.40 25.73
CA LEU A 103 -4.42 -16.37 26.10
C LEU A 103 -4.12 -16.56 27.60
N SER A 104 -3.36 -17.62 27.89
CA SER A 104 -2.54 -17.65 29.09
C SER A 104 -1.47 -16.56 28.95
N ALA A 105 -1.88 -15.31 29.17
CA ALA A 105 -0.98 -14.17 29.21
C ALA A 105 -0.08 -14.35 30.43
N SER A 106 1.07 -14.98 30.22
CA SER A 106 2.09 -15.21 31.25
C SER A 106 2.82 -13.93 31.66
N LYS A 107 2.58 -12.82 30.95
CA LYS A 107 3.33 -11.56 31.07
C LYS A 107 2.40 -10.36 31.24
N SER A 108 2.82 -9.44 32.10
CA SER A 108 2.13 -8.15 32.31
C SER A 108 2.36 -7.20 31.13
N LEU A 109 1.48 -6.21 30.93
CA LEU A 109 1.62 -5.24 29.83
C LEU A 109 2.96 -4.47 29.87
N GLY A 110 3.52 -4.22 31.06
CA GLY A 110 4.84 -3.63 31.21
C GLY A 110 5.95 -4.56 30.73
N GLU A 111 5.82 -5.85 30.99
CA GLU A 111 6.77 -6.88 30.55
C GLU A 111 6.69 -7.12 29.04
N VAL A 112 5.49 -7.03 28.45
CA VAL A 112 5.30 -7.03 26.99
C VAL A 112 5.95 -5.80 26.35
N SER A 113 5.86 -4.62 26.98
CA SER A 113 6.52 -3.40 26.46
C SER A 113 8.06 -3.48 26.53
N ALA A 114 8.59 -4.12 27.57
CA ALA A 114 10.03 -4.36 27.72
C ALA A 114 10.53 -5.35 26.67
N ASP A 115 9.83 -6.48 26.49
CA ASP A 115 10.12 -7.47 25.45
C ASP A 115 10.06 -6.85 24.05
N MET A 116 9.07 -5.98 23.78
CA MET A 116 8.98 -5.27 22.50
C MET A 116 10.16 -4.31 22.28
N MET A 117 10.57 -3.57 23.31
CA MET A 117 11.70 -2.65 23.20
C MET A 117 13.03 -3.41 23.02
N GLU A 118 13.18 -4.56 23.69
CA GLU A 118 14.31 -5.47 23.51
C GLU A 118 14.35 -6.07 22.10
N ALA A 119 13.20 -6.50 21.56
CA ALA A 119 13.09 -7.00 20.18
C ALA A 119 13.43 -5.93 19.13
N VAL A 120 12.96 -4.68 19.34
CA VAL A 120 13.30 -3.55 18.47
C VAL A 120 14.80 -3.24 18.55
N GLN A 121 15.38 -3.25 19.75
CA GLN A 121 16.81 -3.02 19.92
C GLN A 121 17.64 -4.11 19.27
N GLN A 122 17.21 -5.37 19.36
CA GLN A 122 17.84 -6.50 18.67
C GLN A 122 17.77 -6.38 17.14
N HIS A 123 16.69 -5.84 16.59
CA HIS A 123 16.58 -5.54 15.14
C HIS A 123 17.40 -4.32 14.71
N MET A 124 17.62 -3.34 15.58
CA MET A 124 18.41 -2.13 15.30
C MET A 124 19.92 -2.31 15.49
N GLU A 125 20.33 -3.30 16.27
CA GLU A 125 21.73 -3.64 16.56
C GLU A 125 22.59 -3.93 15.29
N PRO A 126 22.13 -4.69 14.27
CA PRO A 126 22.91 -4.87 13.04
C PRO A 126 23.08 -3.56 12.25
N TYR A 127 22.10 -2.66 12.27
CA TYR A 127 22.20 -1.36 11.61
C TYR A 127 23.21 -0.45 12.32
N HIS A 128 23.21 -0.44 13.66
CA HIS A 128 24.21 0.30 14.43
C HIS A 128 25.62 -0.24 14.19
N ARG A 129 25.82 -1.56 14.23
CA ARG A 129 27.11 -2.17 13.89
C ARG A 129 27.56 -1.85 12.46
N ALA A 130 26.64 -1.84 11.50
CA ALA A 130 26.95 -1.45 10.12
C ALA A 130 27.36 0.02 9.99
N LEU A 131 26.68 0.93 10.71
CA LEU A 131 27.03 2.35 10.75
C LEU A 131 28.39 2.59 11.42
N GLU A 132 28.66 1.92 12.54
CA GLU A 132 29.97 1.96 13.20
C GLU A 132 31.06 1.50 12.24
N PHE A 133 30.86 0.37 11.56
CA PHE A 133 31.80 -0.12 10.55
C PHE A 133 32.03 0.89 9.40
N PHE A 134 30.96 1.51 8.90
CA PHE A 134 31.04 2.56 7.89
C PHE A 134 31.82 3.80 8.39
N SER A 135 31.65 4.16 9.66
CA SER A 135 32.36 5.28 10.28
C SER A 135 33.87 5.02 10.37
N TYR A 136 34.28 3.80 10.74
CA TYR A 136 35.68 3.39 10.73
C TYR A 136 36.27 3.40 9.31
N ILE A 137 35.54 2.87 8.32
CA ILE A 137 35.97 2.91 6.92
C ILE A 137 36.13 4.36 6.45
N SER A 138 35.20 5.24 6.80
CA SER A 138 35.23 6.65 6.43
C SER A 138 36.50 7.34 6.96
N PHE A 139 36.88 7.08 8.21
CA PHE A 139 38.12 7.60 8.79
C PHE A 139 39.36 7.15 7.98
N TRP A 140 39.47 5.86 7.68
CA TRP A 140 40.56 5.34 6.85
C TRP A 140 40.55 5.89 5.42
N ALA A 141 39.36 6.11 4.84
CA ALA A 141 39.22 6.72 3.53
C ALA A 141 39.71 8.18 3.54
N ILE A 142 39.41 8.96 4.58
CA ILE A 142 39.91 10.33 4.74
C ILE A 142 41.43 10.35 4.86
N LEU A 143 42.01 9.48 5.70
CA LEU A 143 43.47 9.35 5.82
C LEU A 143 44.11 8.96 4.49
N TYR A 144 43.48 8.05 3.74
CA TYR A 144 43.95 7.64 2.42
C TYR A 144 43.90 8.78 1.40
N LEU A 145 42.83 9.58 1.37
CA LEU A 145 42.72 10.76 0.52
C LEU A 145 43.81 11.79 0.86
N TRP A 146 44.07 12.01 2.15
CA TRP A 146 45.14 12.89 2.61
C TRP A 146 46.53 12.39 2.18
N TYR A 147 46.79 11.10 2.35
CA TYR A 147 48.01 10.46 1.85
C TYR A 147 48.17 10.62 0.32
N GLN A 148 47.11 10.39 -0.45
CA GLN A 148 47.13 10.61 -1.90
C GLN A 148 47.46 12.06 -2.27
N ALA A 149 46.90 13.04 -1.54
CA ALA A 149 47.18 14.45 -1.76
C ALA A 149 48.65 14.81 -1.49
N ILE A 150 49.21 14.34 -0.36
CA ILE A 150 50.62 14.53 -0.02
C ILE A 150 51.52 13.88 -1.08
N ARG A 151 51.22 12.64 -1.46
CA ARG A 151 51.98 11.94 -2.49
C ARG A 151 51.95 12.61 -3.83
N TYR A 152 50.80 13.16 -4.22
CA TYR A 152 50.71 13.94 -5.44
C TYR A 152 51.56 15.20 -5.36
N ARG A 153 51.46 15.96 -4.26
CA ARG A 153 52.29 17.15 -4.02
C ARG A 153 53.79 16.82 -4.09
N GLN A 154 54.22 15.75 -3.42
CA GLN A 154 55.62 15.33 -3.41
C GLN A 154 56.12 14.95 -4.81
N ARG A 155 55.35 14.16 -5.56
CA ARG A 155 55.69 13.82 -6.96
C ARG A 155 55.72 15.05 -7.85
N TYR A 156 54.74 15.93 -7.69
CA TYR A 156 54.65 17.18 -8.44
C TYR A 156 55.91 18.05 -8.27
N LEU A 157 56.48 18.09 -7.06
CA LEU A 157 57.65 18.90 -6.74
C LEU A 157 58.98 18.24 -7.10
N ARG A 158 59.01 16.90 -7.21
CA ARG A 158 60.25 16.14 -7.41
C ARG A 158 60.46 15.64 -8.84
N ASP A 159 59.38 15.42 -9.59
CA ASP A 159 59.42 14.82 -10.92
C ASP A 159 58.79 15.75 -11.97
N ASP A 160 59.63 16.25 -12.87
CA ASP A 160 59.22 17.18 -13.93
C ASP A 160 58.42 16.49 -15.05
N THR A 161 58.52 15.17 -15.17
CA THR A 161 57.79 14.38 -16.18
C THR A 161 56.36 14.06 -15.74
N PHE A 162 56.11 14.10 -14.43
CA PHE A 162 54.86 13.65 -13.83
C PHE A 162 53.72 14.65 -14.08
N ASP A 163 52.67 14.25 -14.81
CA ASP A 163 51.48 15.09 -15.06
C ASP A 163 51.82 16.46 -15.72
N ASN A 164 52.88 16.47 -16.54
CA ASN A 164 53.37 17.63 -17.27
C ASN A 164 52.95 17.55 -18.75
N ILE A 165 51.64 17.66 -18.98
CA ILE A 165 51.04 17.56 -20.32
C ILE A 165 50.24 18.81 -20.71
N TYR A 166 50.19 19.82 -19.84
CA TYR A 166 49.30 20.95 -19.99
C TYR A 166 50.00 22.15 -20.64
N ILE A 167 49.34 22.74 -21.64
CA ILE A 167 49.79 24.00 -22.26
C ILE A 167 49.06 25.16 -21.59
N THR A 168 49.71 25.77 -20.62
CA THR A 168 49.19 26.93 -19.88
C THR A 168 49.47 28.24 -20.62
N ARG A 169 48.84 29.35 -20.20
CA ARG A 169 49.15 30.69 -20.75
C ARG A 169 50.63 31.06 -20.56
N ARG A 170 51.21 30.72 -19.40
CA ARG A 170 52.64 30.89 -19.10
C ARG A 170 53.56 30.11 -20.06
N PHE A 171 53.13 28.93 -20.52
CA PHE A 171 53.88 28.18 -21.54
C PHE A 171 53.90 28.93 -22.89
N VAL A 172 52.77 29.51 -23.27
CA VAL A 172 52.66 30.29 -24.52
C VAL A 172 53.53 31.54 -24.42
N GLU A 173 53.53 32.25 -23.29
CA GLU A 173 54.43 33.38 -23.04
C GLU A 173 55.91 32.99 -23.12
N LEU A 174 56.28 31.82 -22.58
CA LEU A 174 57.65 31.30 -22.69
C LEU A 174 58.04 31.03 -24.16
N ASP A 175 57.14 30.43 -24.94
CA ASP A 175 57.39 30.15 -26.37
C ASP A 175 57.51 31.45 -27.19
N LEU A 176 56.71 32.47 -26.88
CA LEU A 176 56.80 33.81 -27.49
C LEU A 176 58.15 34.48 -27.18
N ARG A 177 58.62 34.44 -25.93
CA ARG A 177 59.95 34.97 -25.57
C ARG A 177 61.08 34.24 -26.29
N CYS A 178 60.96 32.93 -26.46
CA CYS A 178 61.91 32.17 -27.27
C CYS A 178 61.90 32.64 -28.73
N ALA A 179 60.72 32.91 -29.30
CA ALA A 179 60.58 33.44 -30.66
C ALA A 179 61.25 34.81 -30.82
N GLU A 180 61.04 35.73 -29.87
CA GLU A 180 61.66 37.06 -29.85
C GLU A 180 63.19 36.97 -29.78
N GLN A 181 63.72 35.96 -29.07
CA GLN A 181 65.16 35.69 -28.96
C GLN A 181 65.75 34.91 -30.14
N GLY A 182 64.96 34.65 -31.19
CA GLY A 182 65.40 33.85 -32.35
C GLY A 182 65.65 32.38 -32.05
N ARG A 183 65.13 31.87 -30.92
CA ARG A 183 65.21 30.44 -30.55
C ARG A 183 64.08 29.65 -31.22
N PRO A 184 64.27 28.35 -31.48
CA PRO A 184 63.25 27.52 -32.13
C PRO A 184 61.97 27.46 -31.30
N THR A 185 60.84 27.69 -31.94
CA THR A 185 59.51 27.67 -31.33
C THR A 185 58.87 26.28 -31.38
N VAL A 186 58.01 26.00 -30.41
CA VAL A 186 57.29 24.72 -30.31
C VAL A 186 55.85 24.85 -30.81
N LEU A 187 55.21 26.01 -30.72
CA LEU A 187 53.87 26.21 -31.25
C LEU A 187 53.92 26.60 -32.75
N PRO A 188 52.96 26.16 -33.60
CA PRO A 188 51.74 25.43 -33.29
C PRO A 188 51.92 23.91 -33.09
N LEU A 189 50.98 23.28 -32.36
CA LEU A 189 50.95 21.83 -32.18
C LEU A 189 50.40 21.08 -33.39
N SER A 190 51.07 19.98 -33.75
CA SER A 190 50.58 18.98 -34.70
C SER A 190 49.27 18.33 -34.23
N ALA A 191 48.42 17.88 -35.16
CA ALA A 191 47.19 17.14 -34.84
C ALA A 191 47.44 15.92 -33.93
N ARG A 192 48.57 15.23 -34.11
CA ARG A 192 48.96 14.10 -33.25
C ARG A 192 49.34 14.55 -31.83
N GLU A 193 49.98 15.71 -31.72
CA GLU A 193 50.43 16.30 -30.46
C GLU A 193 49.26 16.87 -29.64
N ARG A 194 48.23 17.43 -30.28
CA ARG A 194 47.00 17.89 -29.61
C ARG A 194 46.26 16.76 -28.87
N GLY A 195 46.47 15.51 -29.26
CA GLY A 195 45.93 14.35 -28.54
C GLY A 195 46.72 13.96 -27.28
N ARG A 196 47.91 14.54 -27.08
CA ARG A 196 48.81 14.28 -25.94
C ARG A 196 48.98 15.50 -25.03
N TYR A 197 49.06 16.69 -25.60
CA TYR A 197 49.19 17.96 -24.88
C TYR A 197 47.89 18.74 -24.95
N LEU A 198 47.49 19.32 -23.82
CA LEU A 198 46.15 19.86 -23.64
C LEU A 198 46.16 21.24 -22.97
N PRO A 199 45.38 22.23 -23.45
CA PRO A 199 45.17 23.43 -22.66
C PRO A 199 44.26 23.13 -21.45
N PRO A 200 44.55 23.66 -20.24
CA PRO A 200 43.80 23.34 -19.02
C PRO A 200 42.28 23.50 -19.13
N GLY A 201 41.82 24.51 -19.89
CA GLY A 201 40.41 24.82 -20.09
C GLY A 201 39.73 24.09 -21.25
N ALA A 202 40.41 23.17 -21.94
CA ALA A 202 39.76 22.41 -23.00
C ALA A 202 38.76 21.39 -22.46
N LEU A 203 37.56 21.40 -23.04
CA LEU A 203 36.48 20.44 -22.75
C LEU A 203 36.78 19.02 -23.28
N TRP A 204 37.71 18.87 -24.21
CA TRP A 204 38.05 17.54 -24.73
C TRP A 204 38.99 16.76 -23.80
N LEU A 205 38.72 15.46 -23.67
CA LEU A 205 39.51 14.54 -22.84
C LEU A 205 40.68 13.95 -23.63
N THR A 206 41.83 13.86 -22.96
CA THR A 206 43.04 13.17 -23.43
C THR A 206 42.75 11.67 -23.62
N LYS A 207 43.50 10.97 -24.48
CA LYS A 207 43.33 9.51 -24.67
C LYS A 207 43.37 8.71 -23.35
N ARG A 208 44.23 9.12 -22.41
CA ARG A 208 44.34 8.50 -21.07
C ARG A 208 43.11 8.77 -20.23
N GLU A 209 42.69 10.04 -20.13
CA GLU A 209 41.50 10.45 -19.38
C GLU A 209 40.23 9.80 -19.95
N ARG A 210 40.10 9.72 -21.29
CA ARG A 210 38.98 9.05 -21.96
C ARG A 210 38.92 7.56 -21.66
N ARG A 211 40.06 6.87 -21.64
CA ARG A 211 40.11 5.44 -21.27
C ARG A 211 39.67 5.24 -19.82
N GLN A 212 40.15 6.10 -18.91
CA GLN A 212 39.79 6.02 -17.50
C GLN A 212 38.31 6.35 -17.26
N TYR A 213 37.81 7.40 -17.91
CA TYR A 213 36.40 7.77 -17.91
C TYR A 213 35.52 6.65 -18.47
N GLY A 214 35.90 6.07 -19.61
CA GLY A 214 35.18 4.94 -20.21
C GLY A 214 35.13 3.71 -19.30
N LEU A 215 36.23 3.40 -18.61
CA LEU A 215 36.25 2.30 -17.63
C LEU A 215 35.35 2.58 -16.41
N GLN A 216 35.34 3.82 -15.92
CA GLN A 216 34.47 4.23 -14.82
C GLN A 216 33.00 4.19 -15.24
N LEU A 217 32.68 4.71 -16.42
CA LEU A 217 31.33 4.71 -16.98
C LEU A 217 30.84 3.27 -17.25
N PHE A 218 31.69 2.38 -17.74
CA PHE A 218 31.34 0.97 -17.91
C PHE A 218 31.01 0.29 -16.58
N ARG A 219 31.81 0.56 -15.53
CA ARG A 219 31.53 0.04 -14.18
C ARG A 219 30.21 0.59 -13.62
N PHE A 220 29.96 1.89 -13.82
CA PHE A 220 28.70 2.53 -13.46
C PHE A 220 27.52 1.88 -14.18
N LEU A 221 27.59 1.77 -15.51
CA LEU A 221 26.53 1.19 -16.33
C LEU A 221 26.23 -0.26 -15.93
N ARG A 222 27.26 -1.07 -15.66
CA ARG A 222 27.09 -2.44 -15.16
C ARG A 222 26.34 -2.48 -13.83
N HIS A 223 26.65 -1.57 -12.90
CA HIS A 223 25.97 -1.51 -11.61
C HIS A 223 24.56 -0.90 -11.70
N MET A 224 24.32 0.01 -12.64
CA MET A 224 22.99 0.50 -12.97
C MET A 224 22.12 -0.62 -13.53
N LEU A 225 22.67 -1.43 -14.44
CA LEU A 225 21.95 -2.59 -15.01
C LEU A 225 21.59 -3.61 -13.92
N LEU A 226 22.52 -3.89 -13.01
CA LEU A 226 22.25 -4.75 -11.85
C LEU A 226 21.15 -4.16 -10.96
N GLY A 227 21.26 -2.89 -10.58
CA GLY A 227 20.26 -2.21 -9.75
C GLY A 227 18.88 -2.22 -10.41
N PHE A 228 18.81 -1.90 -11.70
CA PHE A 228 17.58 -1.97 -12.49
C PHE A 228 16.99 -3.39 -12.53
N SER A 229 17.83 -4.42 -12.67
CA SER A 229 17.36 -5.81 -12.67
C SER A 229 16.78 -6.24 -11.32
N ILE A 230 17.32 -5.73 -10.20
CA ILE A 230 16.79 -5.99 -8.85
C ILE A 230 15.44 -5.30 -8.68
N ILE A 231 15.33 -4.03 -9.06
CA ILE A 231 14.06 -3.28 -9.01
C ILE A 231 12.98 -4.00 -9.84
N LEU A 232 13.33 -4.44 -11.05
CA LEU A 232 12.42 -5.19 -11.91
C LEU A 232 11.99 -6.52 -11.26
N ALA A 233 12.92 -7.23 -10.61
CA ALA A 233 12.63 -8.45 -9.88
C ALA A 233 11.67 -8.20 -8.71
N ASP A 234 11.90 -7.18 -7.90
CA ASP A 234 11.03 -6.79 -6.78
C ASP A 234 9.60 -6.53 -7.26
N TYR A 235 9.43 -5.70 -8.31
CA TYR A 235 8.12 -5.45 -8.90
C TYR A 235 7.51 -6.71 -9.52
N SER A 236 8.30 -7.55 -10.19
CA SER A 236 7.79 -8.81 -10.75
C SER A 236 7.25 -9.75 -9.67
N ILE A 237 7.92 -9.81 -8.51
CA ILE A 237 7.48 -10.62 -7.37
C ILE A 237 6.21 -10.02 -6.78
N PHE A 238 6.16 -8.70 -6.62
CA PHE A 238 4.97 -7.98 -6.16
C PHE A 238 3.75 -8.29 -7.05
N TRP A 239 3.89 -8.13 -8.37
CA TRP A 239 2.82 -8.41 -9.34
C TRP A 239 2.43 -9.89 -9.37
N LEU A 240 3.40 -10.80 -9.22
CA LEU A 240 3.13 -12.24 -9.15
C LEU A 240 2.32 -12.58 -7.90
N LEU A 241 2.69 -12.03 -6.74
CA LEU A 241 1.96 -12.22 -5.49
C LEU A 241 0.56 -11.60 -5.54
N ASP A 242 0.41 -10.44 -6.17
CA ASP A 242 -0.90 -9.81 -6.38
C ASP A 242 -1.80 -10.64 -7.30
N LEU A 243 -1.23 -11.22 -8.37
CA LEU A 243 -1.94 -12.17 -9.22
C LEU A 243 -2.40 -13.41 -8.44
N PHE A 244 -1.52 -13.97 -7.60
CA PHE A 244 -1.88 -15.09 -6.72
C PHE A 244 -3.00 -14.70 -5.75
N ARG A 245 -2.92 -13.51 -5.13
CA ARG A 245 -3.96 -12.97 -4.25
C ARG A 245 -5.30 -12.90 -4.97
N HIS A 246 -5.33 -12.36 -6.19
CA HIS A 246 -6.56 -12.26 -6.98
C HIS A 246 -7.15 -13.64 -7.30
N GLN A 247 -6.31 -14.59 -7.74
CA GLN A 247 -6.74 -15.94 -8.09
C GLN A 247 -7.19 -16.76 -6.87
N LEU A 248 -6.52 -16.63 -5.71
CA LEU A 248 -6.88 -17.30 -4.46
C LEU A 248 -8.14 -16.70 -3.81
N SER A 249 -8.39 -15.40 -4.01
CA SER A 249 -9.64 -14.76 -3.59
C SER A 249 -10.84 -15.20 -4.44
N ALA A 250 -10.59 -15.70 -5.65
CA ALA A 250 -11.59 -16.29 -6.53
C ALA A 250 -11.79 -17.79 -6.20
N GLU A 251 -12.69 -18.05 -5.24
CA GLU A 251 -13.39 -19.33 -4.98
C GLU A 251 -12.54 -20.62 -4.94
N ILE A 252 -12.14 -21.04 -3.73
CA ILE A 252 -11.96 -22.47 -3.41
C ILE A 252 -13.11 -22.90 -2.50
N ILE A 253 -14.21 -23.34 -3.12
CA ILE A 253 -15.34 -23.98 -2.41
C ILE A 253 -14.90 -25.40 -2.06
N ALA A 254 -14.27 -25.58 -0.89
CA ALA A 254 -13.99 -26.92 -0.38
C ALA A 254 -15.31 -27.57 0.07
N ARG A 255 -15.73 -28.64 -0.60
CA ARG A 255 -16.83 -29.48 -0.12
C ARG A 255 -16.40 -30.16 1.18
N ALA A 256 -17.21 -30.08 2.23
CA ALA A 256 -16.93 -30.76 3.49
C ALA A 256 -16.76 -32.28 3.24
N PRO A 257 -15.67 -32.92 3.74
CA PRO A 257 -15.31 -34.29 3.36
C PRO A 257 -16.18 -35.39 3.98
N SER A 258 -17.23 -35.06 4.74
CA SER A 258 -18.13 -36.07 5.32
C SER A 258 -19.56 -35.55 5.46
N THR A 259 -20.40 -35.81 4.45
CA THR A 259 -21.86 -35.76 4.57
C THR A 259 -22.31 -36.92 5.45
N MET A 260 -22.95 -36.65 6.59
CA MET A 260 -23.51 -37.69 7.45
C MET A 260 -24.97 -37.90 7.06
N THR A 261 -25.29 -39.02 6.39
CA THR A 261 -26.66 -39.32 6.00
C THR A 261 -27.40 -39.98 7.16
N ILE A 262 -28.26 -39.21 7.83
CA ILE A 262 -29.16 -39.69 8.89
C ILE A 262 -30.46 -40.15 8.22
N SER A 263 -30.88 -41.39 8.44
CA SER A 263 -32.16 -41.92 7.95
C SER A 263 -33.07 -42.29 9.12
N VAL A 264 -34.30 -41.78 9.10
CA VAL A 264 -35.31 -42.04 10.13
C VAL A 264 -36.28 -43.08 9.59
N ASN A 265 -36.33 -44.26 10.23
CA ASN A 265 -37.20 -45.36 9.80
C ASN A 265 -38.33 -45.57 10.81
N GLY A 266 -39.55 -45.19 10.44
CA GLY A 266 -40.77 -45.30 11.27
C GLY A 266 -41.98 -44.76 10.52
N THR A 267 -43.19 -45.24 10.86
CA THR A 267 -44.45 -44.78 10.27
C THR A 267 -45.35 -44.20 11.36
N GLY A 268 -45.18 -42.91 11.66
CA GLY A 268 -46.01 -42.18 12.61
C GLY A 268 -45.81 -40.66 12.52
N TYR A 269 -46.67 -39.87 13.17
CA TYR A 269 -46.58 -38.40 13.15
C TYR A 269 -45.23 -37.87 13.67
N THR A 270 -44.61 -38.55 14.63
CA THR A 270 -43.29 -38.18 15.14
C THR A 270 -42.18 -38.44 14.12
N SER A 271 -42.28 -39.50 13.31
CA SER A 271 -41.27 -39.77 12.27
C SER A 271 -41.29 -38.76 11.14
N GLU A 272 -42.46 -38.21 10.79
CA GLU A 272 -42.57 -37.11 9.81
C GLU A 272 -41.86 -35.84 10.31
N ILE A 273 -42.08 -35.46 11.58
CA ILE A 273 -41.40 -34.29 12.18
C ILE A 273 -39.88 -34.49 12.20
N PHE A 274 -39.39 -35.68 12.55
CA PHE A 274 -37.96 -35.98 12.54
C PHE A 274 -37.38 -36.06 11.12
N GLN A 275 -38.14 -36.53 10.14
CA GLN A 275 -37.72 -36.51 8.73
C GLN A 275 -37.56 -35.08 8.22
N ASP A 276 -38.50 -34.19 8.56
CA ASP A 276 -38.41 -32.77 8.18
C ASP A 276 -37.18 -32.10 8.79
N LEU A 277 -36.92 -32.33 10.09
CA LEU A 277 -35.71 -31.85 10.78
C LEU A 277 -34.42 -32.37 10.15
N VAL A 278 -34.37 -33.66 9.81
CA VAL A 278 -33.20 -34.28 9.15
C VAL A 278 -33.00 -33.72 7.74
N SER A 279 -34.09 -33.43 7.01
CA SER A 279 -34.01 -32.80 5.69
C SER A 279 -33.46 -31.37 5.78
N ALA A 280 -33.89 -30.60 6.78
CA ALA A 280 -33.39 -29.26 7.06
C ALA A 280 -31.90 -29.29 7.43
N PHE A 281 -31.46 -30.31 8.17
CA PHE A 281 -30.05 -30.48 8.52
C PHE A 281 -29.19 -30.86 7.30
N ASN A 282 -29.67 -31.76 6.43
CA ASN A 282 -28.98 -32.13 5.19
C ASN A 282 -28.82 -30.92 4.23
N THR A 283 -29.87 -30.10 4.09
CA THR A 283 -29.81 -28.89 3.24
C THR A 283 -28.86 -27.82 3.80
N LEU A 284 -28.73 -27.71 5.13
CA LEU A 284 -27.71 -26.87 5.76
C LEU A 284 -26.29 -27.40 5.52
N GLN A 285 -26.12 -28.73 5.47
CA GLN A 285 -24.83 -29.38 5.21
C GLN A 285 -24.37 -29.26 3.75
N GLU A 286 -25.30 -29.16 2.80
CA GLU A 286 -25.02 -28.84 1.39
C GLU A 286 -24.66 -27.35 1.15
N GLY A 287 -24.78 -26.51 2.19
CA GLY A 287 -24.35 -25.13 2.15
C GLY A 287 -22.88 -25.00 1.72
N LYS A 288 -22.61 -24.17 0.71
CA LYS A 288 -21.24 -23.87 0.25
C LYS A 288 -20.50 -23.10 1.35
N VAL A 289 -19.83 -23.79 2.25
CA VAL A 289 -18.97 -23.15 3.25
C VAL A 289 -17.61 -22.90 2.62
N SER A 290 -17.25 -21.63 2.41
CA SER A 290 -15.90 -21.24 2.00
C SER A 290 -14.93 -21.49 3.16
N VAL A 291 -14.03 -22.47 3.02
CA VAL A 291 -13.11 -22.91 4.10
C VAL A 291 -11.86 -22.03 4.20
N LEU A 292 -11.65 -21.07 3.29
CA LEU A 292 -10.49 -20.18 3.35
C LEU A 292 -10.84 -18.88 4.10
N SER A 293 -10.36 -18.78 5.34
CA SER A 293 -10.38 -17.54 6.13
C SER A 293 -9.61 -16.44 5.38
N GLN A 294 -10.19 -15.24 5.25
CA GLN A 294 -9.52 -14.06 4.66
C GLN A 294 -8.18 -13.71 5.35
N VAL A 295 -7.95 -14.25 6.55
CA VAL A 295 -6.73 -14.06 7.35
C VAL A 295 -5.49 -14.75 6.75
N CYS A 296 -5.65 -15.75 5.88
CA CYS A 296 -4.52 -16.43 5.21
C CYS A 296 -4.17 -15.85 3.83
N LEU A 297 -4.81 -14.75 3.42
CA LEU A 297 -4.54 -14.12 2.13
C LEU A 297 -3.22 -13.34 2.23
N ILE A 298 -2.23 -13.72 1.41
CA ILE A 298 -0.94 -13.03 1.34
C ILE A 298 -1.21 -11.59 0.87
N GLU A 299 -0.89 -10.62 1.71
CA GLU A 299 -0.93 -9.20 1.34
C GLU A 299 0.45 -8.80 0.81
N PRO A 300 0.60 -8.56 -0.51
CA PRO A 300 1.87 -8.13 -1.06
C PRO A 300 2.19 -6.72 -0.56
N LEU A 301 3.34 -6.56 0.10
CA LEU A 301 3.83 -5.24 0.50
C LEU A 301 4.36 -4.52 -0.74
N GLU A 302 3.81 -3.33 -1.03
CA GLU A 302 4.30 -2.52 -2.14
C GLU A 302 5.77 -2.11 -1.91
N PRO A 303 6.64 -2.23 -2.92
CA PRO A 303 8.02 -1.76 -2.82
C PRO A 303 8.08 -0.25 -2.48
N ASP A 304 8.79 0.13 -1.42
CA ASP A 304 8.81 1.51 -0.92
C ASP A 304 9.46 2.50 -1.90
N HIS A 305 8.64 3.41 -2.44
CA HIS A 305 9.07 4.45 -3.38
C HIS A 305 10.16 5.36 -2.82
N ASN A 306 10.12 5.68 -1.52
CA ASN A 306 11.09 6.57 -0.88
C ASN A 306 12.49 5.96 -0.89
N THR A 307 12.58 4.66 -0.65
CA THR A 307 13.83 3.90 -0.73
C THR A 307 14.40 3.91 -2.15
N TYR A 308 13.58 3.68 -3.18
CA TYR A 308 14.06 3.74 -4.58
C TYR A 308 14.47 5.15 -5.02
N ILE A 309 13.76 6.19 -4.57
CA ILE A 309 14.18 7.59 -4.81
C ILE A 309 15.56 7.84 -4.18
N THR A 310 15.76 7.37 -2.95
CA THR A 310 17.05 7.48 -2.26
C THR A 310 18.16 6.75 -3.02
N ILE A 311 17.90 5.52 -3.48
CA ILE A 311 18.83 4.75 -4.33
C ILE A 311 19.14 5.53 -5.62
N GLY A 312 18.12 6.09 -6.29
CA GLY A 312 18.27 6.90 -7.49
C GLY A 312 19.15 8.14 -7.27
N ILE A 313 18.97 8.84 -6.14
CA ILE A 313 19.82 9.98 -5.75
C ILE A 313 21.27 9.53 -5.57
N LEU A 314 21.52 8.41 -4.89
CA LEU A 314 22.87 7.87 -4.70
C LEU A 314 23.57 7.53 -6.02
N TYR A 315 22.85 6.92 -6.96
CA TYR A 315 23.37 6.68 -8.31
C TYR A 315 23.61 7.99 -9.09
N GLY A 316 22.74 9.00 -8.92
CA GLY A 316 22.94 10.33 -9.49
C GLY A 316 24.21 11.01 -8.97
N VAL A 317 24.46 10.95 -7.66
CA VAL A 317 25.70 11.45 -7.04
C VAL A 317 26.91 10.68 -7.57
N TRP A 318 26.81 9.36 -7.71
CA TRP A 318 27.92 8.56 -8.26
C TRP A 318 28.22 8.93 -9.72
N LEU A 319 27.19 9.12 -10.56
CA LEU A 319 27.34 9.59 -11.93
C LEU A 319 28.01 10.97 -11.98
N PHE A 320 27.59 11.90 -11.11
CA PHE A 320 28.22 13.20 -10.97
C PHE A 320 29.72 13.06 -10.65
N ILE A 321 30.08 12.23 -9.67
CA ILE A 321 31.50 11.99 -9.32
C ILE A 321 32.28 11.40 -10.51
N CYS A 322 31.69 10.49 -11.29
CA CYS A 322 32.34 9.92 -12.48
C CYS A 322 32.60 10.97 -13.57
N ILE A 323 31.67 11.91 -13.80
CA ILE A 323 31.82 12.99 -14.79
C ILE A 323 32.84 14.02 -14.31
N PHE A 324 32.68 14.52 -13.08
CA PHE A 324 33.49 15.60 -12.54
C PHE A 324 34.85 15.16 -12.02
N GLY A 325 35.08 13.86 -11.80
CA GLY A 325 36.35 13.33 -11.29
C GLY A 325 37.56 13.69 -12.16
N SER A 326 37.40 13.72 -13.49
CA SER A 326 38.46 14.14 -14.42
C SER A 326 38.79 15.64 -14.29
N TYR A 327 37.76 16.48 -14.14
CA TYR A 327 37.91 17.91 -13.92
C TYR A 327 38.51 18.23 -12.55
N MET A 328 38.17 17.46 -11.50
CA MET A 328 38.79 17.59 -10.18
C MET A 328 40.30 17.26 -10.22
N ALA A 329 40.71 16.28 -11.03
CA ALA A 329 42.13 15.99 -11.22
C ALA A 329 42.89 17.16 -11.86
N ARG A 330 42.27 17.86 -12.82
CA ARG A 330 42.81 19.06 -13.46
C ARG A 330 42.83 20.26 -12.51
N LEU A 331 41.77 20.43 -11.72
CA LEU A 331 41.70 21.48 -10.69
C LEU A 331 42.85 21.31 -9.69
N ARG A 332 43.10 20.09 -9.21
CA ARG A 332 44.22 19.80 -8.32
C ARG A 332 45.58 20.17 -8.95
N ARG A 333 45.80 19.90 -10.24
CA ARG A 333 47.02 20.35 -10.97
C ARG A 333 47.11 21.87 -11.02
N ALA A 334 45.99 22.55 -11.28
CA ALA A 334 45.92 24.01 -11.33
C ALA A 334 46.21 24.65 -9.97
N VAL A 335 45.69 24.06 -8.88
CA VAL A 335 46.01 24.48 -7.51
C VAL A 335 47.51 24.36 -7.25
N CYS A 336 48.14 23.22 -7.57
CA CYS A 336 49.60 23.08 -7.39
C CYS A 336 50.40 24.10 -8.24
N ALA A 337 49.96 24.41 -9.46
CA ALA A 337 50.60 25.42 -10.31
C ALA A 337 50.49 26.85 -9.74
N ALA A 338 49.36 27.15 -9.07
CA ALA A 338 49.15 28.43 -8.41
C ALA A 338 50.02 28.58 -7.14
N TYR A 339 50.11 27.53 -6.32
CA TYR A 339 50.89 27.56 -5.07
C TYR A 339 52.41 27.51 -5.28
N PHE A 340 52.90 26.84 -6.33
CA PHE A 340 54.33 26.66 -6.58
C PHE A 340 54.75 27.24 -7.96
N PRO A 341 54.73 28.57 -8.14
CA PRO A 341 54.96 29.19 -9.44
C PRO A 341 56.38 29.02 -9.96
N SER A 342 57.40 29.03 -9.09
CA SER A 342 58.80 28.82 -9.47
C SER A 342 59.03 27.42 -10.02
N ARG A 343 58.50 26.40 -9.33
CA ARG A 343 58.55 25.00 -9.80
C ARG A 343 57.76 24.79 -11.08
N GLU A 344 56.63 25.47 -11.24
CA GLU A 344 55.89 25.40 -12.50
C GLU A 344 56.72 25.94 -13.68
N GLN A 345 57.48 27.03 -13.51
CA GLN A 345 58.34 27.57 -14.57
C GLN A 345 59.43 26.57 -15.02
N GLU A 346 60.11 25.93 -14.07
CA GLU A 346 61.11 24.88 -14.35
C GLU A 346 60.47 23.74 -15.18
N ARG A 347 59.28 23.29 -14.77
CA ARG A 347 58.55 22.22 -15.44
C ARG A 347 58.07 22.61 -16.84
N LEU A 348 57.67 23.85 -17.05
CA LEU A 348 57.28 24.35 -18.37
C LEU A 348 58.49 24.44 -19.31
N ALA A 349 59.65 24.88 -18.82
CA ALA A 349 60.90 24.89 -19.57
C ALA A 349 61.35 23.47 -19.94
N PHE A 350 61.27 22.55 -18.99
CA PHE A 350 61.53 21.12 -19.22
C PHE A 350 60.59 20.52 -20.28
N LEU A 351 59.29 20.83 -20.20
CA LEU A 351 58.30 20.39 -21.19
C LEU A 351 58.63 20.92 -22.59
N HIS A 352 58.97 22.20 -22.70
CA HIS A 352 59.36 22.83 -23.96
C HIS A 352 60.56 22.11 -24.59
N ASN A 353 61.61 21.86 -23.79
CA ASN A 353 62.81 21.14 -24.24
C ASN A 353 62.49 19.70 -24.67
N ILE A 354 61.63 18.98 -23.95
CA ILE A 354 61.22 17.62 -24.32
C ILE A 354 60.45 17.60 -25.65
N ILE A 355 59.52 18.53 -25.86
CA ILE A 355 58.74 18.57 -27.10
C ILE A 355 59.68 18.81 -28.27
N ARG A 356 60.61 19.77 -28.13
CA ARG A 356 61.63 20.05 -29.13
C ARG A 356 62.51 18.83 -29.43
N ALA A 357 63.13 18.24 -28.41
CA ALA A 357 63.99 17.07 -28.55
C ALA A 357 63.26 15.91 -29.23
N ARG A 358 61.98 15.72 -28.93
CA ARG A 358 61.16 14.67 -29.54
C ARG A 358 60.84 14.92 -31.01
N ARG A 359 60.63 16.18 -31.41
CA ARG A 359 60.47 16.55 -32.83
C ARG A 359 61.76 16.35 -33.61
N GLU A 360 62.90 16.76 -33.05
CA GLU A 360 64.22 16.54 -33.64
C GLU A 360 64.47 15.03 -33.82
N TRP A 361 64.20 14.22 -32.79
CA TRP A 361 64.32 12.77 -32.88
C TRP A 361 63.39 12.14 -33.93
N LEU A 362 62.14 12.62 -34.03
CA LEU A 362 61.18 12.12 -35.01
C LEU A 362 61.61 12.48 -36.45
N LEU A 363 62.16 13.67 -36.67
CA LEU A 363 62.74 14.06 -37.96
C LEU A 363 63.96 13.20 -38.32
N LEU A 364 64.85 12.94 -37.36
CA LEU A 364 66.00 12.07 -37.55
C LEU A 364 65.58 10.63 -37.89
N ALA A 365 64.58 10.10 -37.19
CA ALA A 365 64.04 8.77 -37.44
C ALA A 365 63.43 8.68 -38.85
N LEU A 366 62.65 9.68 -39.27
CA LEU A 366 62.08 9.73 -40.62
C LEU A 366 63.16 9.78 -41.71
N ARG A 367 64.20 10.62 -41.53
CA ARG A 367 65.34 10.68 -42.47
C ARG A 367 66.04 9.33 -42.60
N ARG A 368 66.33 8.65 -41.48
CA ARG A 368 66.95 7.32 -41.49
C ARG A 368 66.11 6.28 -42.23
N THR A 369 64.80 6.25 -42.00
CA THR A 369 63.90 5.34 -42.73
C THR A 369 63.79 5.69 -44.22
N GLY A 370 63.83 6.97 -44.58
CA GLY A 370 63.86 7.41 -45.97
C GLY A 370 65.14 6.98 -46.69
N THR A 371 66.31 7.16 -46.06
CA THR A 371 67.60 6.71 -46.61
C THR A 371 67.69 5.19 -46.75
N GLN A 372 67.15 4.43 -45.78
CA GLN A 372 67.10 2.97 -45.88
C GLN A 372 66.22 2.50 -47.04
N ARG A 373 65.02 3.07 -47.20
CA ARG A 373 64.13 2.74 -48.33
C ARG A 373 64.75 3.08 -49.69
N LEU A 374 65.47 4.20 -49.80
CA LEU A 374 66.17 4.56 -51.03
C LEU A 374 67.33 3.61 -51.33
N ALA A 375 68.10 3.20 -50.31
CA ALA A 375 69.17 2.22 -50.45
C ALA A 375 68.64 0.82 -50.87
N ASP A 376 67.51 0.39 -50.30
CA ASP A 376 66.88 -0.89 -50.66
C ASP A 376 66.29 -0.86 -52.08
N THR A 377 65.68 0.26 -52.49
CA THR A 377 65.18 0.45 -53.86
C THR A 377 66.34 0.50 -54.86
N GLY A 378 67.45 1.14 -54.50
CA GLY A 378 68.67 1.17 -55.30
C GLY A 378 69.30 -0.21 -55.48
N LYS A 379 69.39 -1.02 -54.41
CA LYS A 379 69.84 -2.41 -54.49
C LYS A 379 68.91 -3.27 -55.34
N SER A 380 67.59 -3.15 -55.19
CA SER A 380 66.63 -3.90 -55.99
C SER A 380 66.73 -3.56 -57.49
N ARG A 381 66.91 -2.29 -57.85
CA ARG A 381 67.17 -1.89 -59.26
C ARG A 381 68.51 -2.40 -59.77
N PHE A 382 69.56 -2.38 -58.94
CA PHE A 382 70.88 -2.90 -59.32
C PHE A 382 70.86 -4.42 -59.53
N PHE A 383 70.13 -5.15 -58.67
CA PHE A 383 69.89 -6.59 -58.84
C PHE A 383 69.10 -6.89 -60.12
N LEU A 384 68.05 -6.12 -60.42
CA LEU A 384 67.27 -6.26 -61.66
C LEU A 384 68.11 -6.05 -62.92
N ILE A 385 69.05 -5.09 -62.90
CA ILE A 385 69.97 -4.82 -64.02
C ILE A 385 71.03 -5.93 -64.16
N LEU A 386 71.50 -6.50 -63.05
CA LEU A 386 72.45 -7.63 -63.08
C LEU A 386 71.81 -8.94 -63.54
N THR A 387 70.51 -9.13 -63.33
CA THR A 387 69.78 -10.33 -63.79
C THR A 387 69.26 -10.24 -65.23
N SER A 388 69.37 -9.07 -65.89
CA SER A 388 68.91 -8.86 -67.27
C SER A 388 70.04 -8.93 -68.31
N ARG A 389 71.17 -9.53 -67.96
CA ARG A 389 72.35 -9.74 -68.82
C ARG A 389 72.71 -11.21 -68.78
#